data_AF-A0A7C6X3P6-F1
#
_entry.id   AF-A0A7C6X3P6-F1
#
_cell.length_a   1.000
_cell.length_b   1.000
_cell.length_c   1.000
_cell.angle_alpha   90.00
_cell.angle_beta   90.00
_cell.angle_gamma   90.00
#
_symmetry.space_group_name_H-M   'P 1'
#
loop_
_entity.id
_entity.type
_entity.pdbx_description
1 polymer ?
#
loop_
_entity_poly.entity_id
_entity_poly.type
_entity_poly.pdbx_seq_one_letter_code
_entity_poly.pdbx_strand_id
1 'polypeptide(L)'
;MSLRDRLEKARSGAKQETSEQGKPLNVSSPGLTIAKPQIAGERPASPARFRRESVGRPYDGELSVVHSKGESSKAQAYDFPLEDPHLAVKEKIHHRLVKEIEEGLVERTASPDDRQRLAKEVESIAMKVLDEETVPLMRSEKVRIITEVIDDVMGFGPITPLLGDETITEIMVNGPYSVYIERGGRIEETSIRFRDVDHVRHIIDRIVSPIGRRIDDASPMVDARLPDGSRVNAVIPPISLVGPCITIRKFAREPLTTDDLIRLGTLTPEMIEFLDGAVKARLNIVVSGGTGSGKTTTLNVLSSFIPADERIVT
;
A
#
# COMPACT_ATOMS: atom_id res chain seq x y z
N MET A 1 -15.36 -44.70 -17.16
CA MET A 1 -14.33 -44.83 -16.09
C MET A 1 -14.54 -43.71 -15.09
N SER A 2 -14.66 -44.05 -13.81
CA SER A 2 -14.99 -43.10 -12.74
C SER A 2 -13.73 -42.38 -12.24
N LEU A 3 -13.89 -41.15 -11.73
CA LEU A 3 -12.82 -40.33 -11.16
C LEU A 3 -12.09 -41.04 -9.99
N ARG A 4 -12.77 -42.02 -9.35
CA ARG A 4 -12.19 -42.88 -8.31
C ARG A 4 -11.11 -43.83 -8.85
N ASP A 5 -11.28 -44.38 -10.05
CA ASP A 5 -10.31 -45.31 -10.66
C ASP A 5 -8.99 -44.61 -11.04
N ARG A 6 -9.05 -43.29 -11.30
CA ARG A 6 -7.86 -42.47 -11.61
C ARG A 6 -7.05 -42.12 -10.36
N LEU A 7 -7.70 -42.00 -9.21
CA LEU A 7 -7.04 -41.68 -7.94
C LEU A 7 -6.35 -42.89 -7.30
N GLU A 8 -6.86 -44.11 -7.50
CA GLU A 8 -6.17 -45.33 -7.03
C GLU A 8 -4.91 -45.64 -7.84
N LYS A 9 -4.91 -45.42 -9.16
CA LYS A 9 -3.71 -45.59 -10.01
C LYS A 9 -2.59 -44.61 -9.68
N ALA A 10 -2.92 -43.40 -9.22
CA ALA A 10 -1.92 -42.42 -8.79
C ALA A 10 -1.32 -42.74 -7.41
N ARG A 11 -2.06 -43.46 -6.54
CA ARG A 11 -1.56 -43.89 -5.23
C ARG A 11 -0.69 -45.15 -5.28
N SER A 12 -0.93 -46.06 -6.23
CA SER A 12 -0.14 -47.28 -6.37
C SER A 12 1.19 -47.07 -7.10
N GLY A 13 1.34 -46.01 -7.90
CA GLY A 13 2.59 -45.69 -8.62
C GLY A 13 3.69 -45.04 -7.78
N ALA A 14 3.39 -44.56 -6.57
CA ALA A 14 4.34 -43.77 -5.77
C ALA A 14 5.16 -44.59 -4.75
N LYS A 15 5.10 -45.93 -4.77
CA LYS A 15 5.71 -46.78 -3.73
C LYS A 15 6.75 -47.80 -4.20
N GLN A 16 7.18 -47.77 -5.46
CA GLN A 16 8.28 -48.59 -5.97
C GLN A 16 9.19 -47.75 -6.84
N GLU A 17 10.10 -46.99 -6.24
CA GLU A 17 11.40 -46.59 -6.83
C GLU A 17 12.21 -45.81 -5.78
N THR A 18 12.66 -46.52 -4.74
CA THR A 18 13.77 -46.07 -3.90
C THR A 18 14.68 -47.25 -3.64
N SER A 19 15.52 -47.58 -4.62
CA SER A 19 16.85 -48.16 -4.41
C SER A 19 17.55 -48.34 -5.76
N GLU A 20 18.46 -47.42 -6.13
CA GLU A 20 19.69 -47.83 -6.80
C GLU A 20 20.74 -46.72 -6.76
N GLN A 21 21.97 -47.14 -6.50
CA GLN A 21 23.16 -46.35 -6.27
C GLN A 21 23.68 -45.73 -7.56
N GLY A 22 24.07 -44.45 -7.55
CA GLY A 22 24.74 -43.79 -8.67
C GLY A 22 25.67 -42.67 -8.18
N LYS A 23 26.98 -42.85 -8.42
CA LYS A 23 28.11 -41.99 -8.03
C LYS A 23 27.91 -40.49 -8.36
N PRO A 24 28.47 -39.56 -7.56
CA PRO A 24 28.53 -38.16 -7.96
C PRO A 24 29.54 -37.98 -9.12
N LEU A 25 29.06 -37.38 -10.20
CA LEU A 25 29.87 -36.92 -11.32
C LEU A 25 30.76 -35.76 -10.87
N ASN A 26 32.06 -35.98 -10.96
CA ASN A 26 33.11 -35.02 -10.68
C ASN A 26 33.23 -34.08 -11.90
N VAL A 27 32.74 -32.84 -11.78
CA VAL A 27 32.98 -31.80 -12.79
C VAL A 27 34.04 -30.85 -12.24
N SER A 28 35.26 -31.06 -12.72
CA SER A 28 36.44 -30.26 -12.46
C SER A 28 36.29 -28.86 -13.04
N SER A 29 36.27 -27.83 -12.18
CA SER A 29 36.45 -26.43 -12.60
C SER A 29 37.92 -26.20 -12.97
N PRO A 30 38.26 -25.63 -14.14
CA PRO A 30 39.62 -25.17 -14.40
C PRO A 30 39.93 -24.00 -13.46
N GLY A 31 41.03 -24.12 -12.70
CA GLY A 31 41.49 -23.08 -11.78
C GLY A 31 41.83 -21.79 -12.52
N LEU A 32 41.04 -20.74 -12.29
CA LEU A 32 41.42 -19.37 -12.63
C LEU A 32 42.15 -18.77 -11.43
N THR A 33 43.47 -18.76 -11.47
CA THR A 33 44.31 -18.07 -10.49
C THR A 33 44.19 -16.56 -10.72
N ILE A 34 43.32 -15.89 -9.96
CA ILE A 34 43.27 -14.42 -9.95
C ILE A 34 44.43 -13.92 -9.08
N ALA A 35 45.47 -13.39 -9.73
CA ALA A 35 46.51 -12.62 -9.06
C ALA A 35 45.89 -11.39 -8.39
N LYS A 36 46.14 -11.21 -7.08
CA LYS A 36 45.76 -9.98 -6.36
C LYS A 36 46.55 -8.80 -6.93
N PRO A 37 45.92 -7.70 -7.35
CA PRO A 37 46.66 -6.48 -7.67
C PRO A 37 47.23 -5.90 -6.36
N GLN A 38 48.55 -5.67 -6.34
CA GLN A 38 49.21 -4.88 -5.31
C GLN A 38 48.85 -3.40 -5.54
N ILE A 39 48.11 -2.81 -4.60
CA ILE A 39 47.89 -1.35 -4.57
C ILE A 39 48.86 -0.78 -3.54
N ALA A 40 49.78 0.05 -4.03
CA ALA A 40 50.60 0.95 -3.23
C ALA A 40 49.77 2.19 -2.84
N GLY A 41 49.83 2.59 -1.56
CA GLY A 41 49.25 3.84 -1.06
C GLY A 41 48.65 3.70 0.34
N GLU A 42 49.21 4.43 1.30
CA GLU A 42 48.71 4.54 2.68
C GLU A 42 47.30 5.12 2.71
N ARG A 43 46.42 4.51 3.52
CA ARG A 43 45.07 5.03 3.79
C ARG A 43 45.16 6.17 4.82
N PRO A 44 44.52 7.34 4.60
CA PRO A 44 44.31 8.30 5.68
C PRO A 44 43.33 7.72 6.72
N ALA A 45 43.58 8.02 7.99
CA ALA A 45 42.86 7.48 9.14
C ALA A 45 41.35 7.78 9.11
N SER A 46 40.54 6.75 9.40
CA SER A 46 39.09 6.85 9.57
C SER A 46 38.72 7.65 10.83
N PRO A 47 37.66 8.50 10.82
CA PRO A 47 37.14 9.09 12.04
C PRO A 47 36.47 8.04 12.95
N ALA A 48 36.60 8.24 14.25
CA ALA A 48 36.28 7.29 15.32
C ALA A 48 34.81 6.82 15.32
N ARG A 49 34.62 5.51 15.48
CA ARG A 49 33.32 4.88 15.79
C ARG A 49 32.92 5.22 17.22
N PHE A 50 31.75 5.84 17.40
CA PHE A 50 31.07 5.86 18.70
C PHE A 50 30.61 4.44 19.05
N ARG A 51 31.27 3.84 20.05
CA ARG A 51 30.91 2.57 20.67
C ARG A 51 29.83 2.83 21.73
N ARG A 52 28.60 2.37 21.53
CA ARG A 52 27.63 2.21 22.63
C ARG A 52 28.02 0.94 23.40
N GLU A 53 28.23 1.08 24.71
CA GLU A 53 28.50 -0.03 25.61
C GLU A 53 27.28 -0.95 25.71
N SER A 54 27.52 -2.24 25.49
CA SER A 54 26.58 -3.32 25.78
C SER A 54 26.74 -3.73 27.24
N VAL A 55 25.81 -3.33 28.10
CA VAL A 55 25.68 -3.89 29.44
C VAL A 55 24.80 -5.13 29.35
N GLY A 56 25.42 -6.31 29.34
CA GLY A 56 24.74 -7.57 29.55
C GLY A 56 24.37 -7.76 31.02
N ARG A 57 23.16 -8.24 31.28
CA ARG A 57 22.83 -8.95 32.53
C ARG A 57 21.96 -10.18 32.23
N PRO A 58 22.08 -11.24 33.04
CA PRO A 58 21.59 -12.58 32.73
C PRO A 58 20.08 -12.70 32.95
N TYR A 59 19.44 -13.58 32.18
CA TYR A 59 18.11 -14.09 32.48
C TYR A 59 18.25 -15.24 33.49
N ASP A 60 17.89 -14.98 34.74
CA ASP A 60 17.49 -16.02 35.69
C ASP A 60 15.99 -15.81 35.97
N GLY A 61 15.21 -16.85 35.74
CA GLY A 61 13.77 -16.83 35.90
C GLY A 61 13.35 -16.83 37.36
N GLU A 62 12.34 -16.03 37.68
CA GLU A 62 11.26 -16.37 38.62
C GLU A 62 10.09 -15.41 38.38
N LEU A 63 8.90 -15.96 38.06
CA LEU A 63 7.66 -15.19 38.02
C LEU A 63 7.36 -14.71 39.44
N SER A 64 7.54 -13.41 39.69
CA SER A 64 6.98 -12.74 40.85
C SER A 64 5.78 -11.91 40.41
N VAL A 65 4.60 -12.37 40.84
CA VAL A 65 3.35 -11.59 40.80
C VAL A 65 3.53 -10.42 41.77
N VAL A 66 3.80 -9.23 41.24
CA VAL A 66 3.79 -8.00 42.02
C VAL A 66 2.50 -7.24 41.73
N HIS A 67 1.52 -7.43 42.62
CA HIS A 67 0.49 -6.42 42.82
C HIS A 67 1.17 -5.15 43.33
N SER A 68 1.26 -4.12 42.49
CA SER A 68 1.51 -2.76 42.95
C SER A 68 0.45 -1.83 42.38
N LYS A 69 -0.13 -1.07 43.30
CA LYS A 69 -1.29 -0.20 43.12
C LYS A 69 -0.93 1.01 42.27
N GLY A 70 -1.86 1.34 41.36
CA GLY A 70 -2.23 2.72 41.06
C GLY A 70 -1.11 3.60 40.52
N GLU A 71 -0.87 3.52 39.22
CA GLU A 71 -0.60 4.68 38.39
C GLU A 71 -1.10 4.33 36.98
N SER A 72 -2.31 4.79 36.70
CA SER A 72 -2.92 4.76 35.38
C SER A 72 -2.02 5.53 34.43
N SER A 73 -1.27 4.79 33.60
CA SER A 73 -0.57 5.35 32.46
C SER A 73 -1.60 6.04 31.59
N LYS A 74 -1.53 7.37 31.55
CA LYS A 74 -2.32 8.20 30.65
C LYS A 74 -2.01 7.75 29.24
N ALA A 75 -2.92 6.97 28.65
CA ALA A 75 -3.07 6.94 27.20
C ALA A 75 -3.12 8.40 26.75
N GLN A 76 -2.21 8.79 25.85
CA GLN A 76 -2.20 10.13 25.27
C GLN A 76 -3.61 10.39 24.73
N ALA A 77 -4.33 11.29 25.39
CA ALA A 77 -5.60 11.78 24.93
C ALA A 77 -5.33 12.56 23.64
N TYR A 78 -5.65 11.96 22.51
CA TYR A 78 -5.72 12.68 21.24
C TYR A 78 -6.81 13.75 21.41
N ASP A 79 -6.39 15.01 21.37
CA ASP A 79 -7.28 16.16 21.40
C ASP A 79 -8.05 16.19 20.08
N PHE A 80 -9.33 15.81 20.10
CA PHE A 80 -10.28 15.97 18.99
C PHE A 80 -11.55 16.62 19.57
N PRO A 81 -12.26 17.53 18.85
CA PRO A 81 -12.32 17.63 17.38
C PRO A 81 -12.39 19.05 16.74
N LEU A 82 -11.99 19.15 15.46
CA LEU A 82 -12.70 19.98 14.48
C LEU A 82 -13.87 19.11 13.98
N GLU A 83 -15.01 19.18 14.65
CA GLU A 83 -16.21 18.43 14.24
C GLU A 83 -16.66 18.92 12.86
N ASP A 84 -16.88 17.99 11.94
CA ASP A 84 -17.48 18.29 10.64
C ASP A 84 -18.89 18.86 10.88
N PRO A 85 -19.15 20.14 10.55
CA PRO A 85 -20.41 20.80 10.86
C PRO A 85 -21.61 20.16 10.15
N HIS A 86 -21.37 19.33 9.14
CA HIS A 86 -22.40 18.66 8.35
C HIS A 86 -22.52 17.16 8.65
N LEU A 87 -21.80 16.63 9.65
CA LEU A 87 -21.80 15.20 9.98
C LEU A 87 -23.22 14.66 10.22
N ALA A 88 -24.03 15.38 11.01
CA ALA A 88 -25.40 14.97 11.32
C ALA A 88 -26.30 14.89 10.07
N VAL A 89 -26.11 15.81 9.11
CA VAL A 89 -26.85 15.81 7.85
C VAL A 89 -26.41 14.63 6.98
N LYS A 90 -25.10 14.35 6.91
CA LYS A 90 -24.56 13.19 6.18
C LYS A 90 -25.05 11.87 6.75
N GLU A 91 -25.13 11.74 8.08
CA GLU A 91 -25.69 10.55 8.73
C GLU A 91 -27.15 10.33 8.38
N LYS A 92 -27.98 11.38 8.36
CA LYS A 92 -29.38 11.29 7.91
C LYS A 92 -29.48 10.84 6.46
N ILE A 93 -28.63 11.39 5.57
CA ILE A 93 -28.57 10.98 4.18
C ILE A 93 -28.18 9.50 4.09
N HIS A 94 -27.12 9.06 4.78
CA HIS A 94 -26.69 7.66 4.81
C HIS A 94 -27.78 6.72 5.31
N HIS A 95 -28.45 7.05 6.41
CA HIS A 95 -29.56 6.25 6.94
C HIS A 95 -30.70 6.15 5.92
N ARG A 96 -30.97 7.22 5.17
CA ARG A 96 -31.98 7.20 4.10
C ARG A 96 -31.55 6.35 2.92
N LEU A 97 -30.30 6.45 2.50
CA LEU A 97 -29.73 5.64 1.43
C LEU A 97 -29.78 4.15 1.78
N VAL A 98 -29.42 3.76 3.01
CA VAL A 98 -29.51 2.35 3.46
C VAL A 98 -30.96 1.85 3.42
N LYS A 99 -31.93 2.69 3.78
CA LYS A 99 -33.36 2.34 3.78
C LYS A 99 -33.97 2.26 2.37
N GLU A 100 -33.55 3.13 1.46
CA GLU A 100 -34.13 3.26 0.11
C GLU A 100 -33.37 2.44 -0.95
N ILE A 101 -32.09 2.14 -0.73
CA ILE A 101 -31.21 1.41 -1.66
C ILE A 101 -30.91 0.00 -1.10
N GLU A 102 -31.96 -0.72 -0.68
CA GLU A 102 -31.90 -2.09 -0.11
C GLU A 102 -30.85 -3.02 -0.77
N GLU A 103 -30.16 -3.82 0.05
CA GLU A 103 -29.08 -4.80 -0.22
C GLU A 103 -28.83 -5.18 -1.70
N GLY A 104 -28.07 -4.35 -2.41
CA GLY A 104 -27.61 -4.65 -3.78
C GLY A 104 -26.57 -3.68 -4.35
N LEU A 105 -26.08 -2.75 -3.52
CA LEU A 105 -25.23 -1.63 -3.91
C LEU A 105 -23.91 -2.07 -4.57
N VAL A 106 -23.35 -3.21 -4.15
CA VAL A 106 -22.10 -3.75 -4.71
C VAL A 106 -22.34 -4.34 -6.10
N GLU A 107 -23.47 -5.02 -6.34
CA GLU A 107 -23.79 -5.65 -7.64
C GLU A 107 -24.13 -4.62 -8.72
N ARG A 108 -24.67 -3.47 -8.32
CA ARG A 108 -25.09 -2.36 -9.21
C ARG A 108 -23.96 -1.43 -9.67
N THR A 109 -22.70 -1.76 -9.45
CA THR A 109 -21.54 -0.95 -9.91
C THR A 109 -20.70 -1.62 -10.99
N ALA A 110 -21.19 -2.73 -11.55
CA ALA A 110 -20.47 -3.56 -12.52
C ALA A 110 -20.25 -2.88 -13.89
N SER A 111 -21.16 -2.00 -14.33
CA SER A 111 -21.02 -1.24 -15.58
C SER A 111 -20.90 0.28 -15.35
N PRO A 112 -20.27 1.03 -16.29
CA PRO A 112 -20.23 2.49 -16.24
C PRO A 112 -21.63 3.14 -16.21
N ASP A 113 -22.58 2.57 -16.96
CA ASP A 113 -23.96 3.06 -17.01
C ASP A 113 -24.69 2.84 -15.68
N ASP A 114 -24.44 1.71 -15.01
CA ASP A 114 -25.06 1.43 -13.71
C ASP A 114 -24.49 2.35 -12.61
N ARG A 115 -23.18 2.62 -12.65
CA ARG A 115 -22.57 3.64 -11.79
C ARG A 115 -23.23 5.01 -11.99
N GLN A 116 -23.39 5.44 -13.24
CA GLN A 116 -23.98 6.75 -13.51
C GLN A 116 -25.46 6.85 -13.05
N ARG A 117 -26.22 5.76 -13.16
CA ARG A 117 -27.60 5.69 -12.65
C ARG A 117 -27.64 5.75 -11.13
N LEU A 118 -26.79 4.97 -10.47
CA LEU A 118 -26.69 4.95 -9.01
C LEU A 118 -26.27 6.32 -8.46
N ALA A 119 -25.30 7.00 -9.08
CA ALA A 119 -24.89 8.35 -8.69
C ALA A 119 -26.06 9.34 -8.71
N LYS A 120 -26.90 9.29 -9.77
CA LYS A 120 -28.09 10.14 -9.89
C LYS A 120 -29.16 9.80 -8.85
N GLU A 121 -29.31 8.51 -8.51
CA GLU A 121 -30.24 8.05 -7.49
C GLU A 121 -29.80 8.54 -6.09
N VAL A 122 -28.52 8.36 -5.76
CA VAL A 122 -27.90 8.88 -4.52
C VAL A 122 -28.04 10.39 -4.44
N GLU A 123 -27.73 11.12 -5.52
CA GLU A 123 -27.90 12.57 -5.61
C GLU A 123 -29.35 12.99 -5.35
N SER A 124 -30.32 12.30 -5.96
CA SER A 124 -31.74 12.61 -5.77
C SER A 124 -32.19 12.40 -4.32
N ILE A 125 -31.73 11.33 -3.66
CA ILE A 125 -32.07 11.04 -2.26
C ILE A 125 -31.40 12.07 -1.34
N ALA A 126 -30.11 12.37 -1.56
CA ALA A 126 -29.38 13.37 -0.80
C ALA A 126 -30.04 14.74 -0.91
N MET A 127 -30.47 15.14 -2.11
CA MET A 127 -31.15 16.42 -2.33
C MET A 127 -32.50 16.51 -1.62
N LYS A 128 -33.31 15.43 -1.62
CA LYS A 128 -34.56 15.39 -0.85
C LYS A 128 -34.32 15.59 0.64
N VAL A 129 -33.33 14.89 1.21
CA VAL A 129 -32.99 15.02 2.64
C VAL A 129 -32.47 16.43 2.96
N LEU A 130 -31.68 17.02 2.07
CA LEU A 130 -31.16 18.40 2.22
C LEU A 130 -32.25 19.48 2.08
N ASP A 131 -33.34 19.20 1.39
CA ASP A 131 -34.49 20.10 1.24
C ASP A 131 -35.50 19.95 2.39
N GLU A 132 -35.55 18.78 3.04
CA GLU A 132 -36.29 18.54 4.29
C GLU A 132 -35.61 19.20 5.51
N GLU A 133 -34.35 19.62 5.37
CA GLU A 133 -33.55 20.08 6.49
C GLU A 133 -33.85 21.52 6.89
N THR A 134 -34.01 21.74 8.20
CA THR A 134 -34.45 23.04 8.75
C THR A 134 -33.37 24.11 8.73
N VAL A 135 -32.10 23.72 8.62
CA VAL A 135 -30.97 24.64 8.56
C VAL A 135 -30.75 25.09 7.11
N PRO A 136 -30.81 26.40 6.83
CA PRO A 136 -30.58 26.90 5.47
C PRO A 136 -29.11 26.69 5.09
N LEU A 137 -28.88 25.78 4.14
CA LEU A 137 -27.57 25.53 3.54
C LEU A 137 -27.43 26.31 2.23
N MET A 138 -26.25 26.86 1.99
CA MET A 138 -25.88 27.47 0.71
C MET A 138 -25.80 26.40 -0.38
N ARG A 139 -26.02 26.80 -1.64
CA ARG A 139 -25.92 25.89 -2.79
C ARG A 139 -24.57 25.18 -2.86
N SER A 140 -23.48 25.88 -2.56
CA SER A 140 -22.12 25.32 -2.53
C SER A 140 -21.93 24.25 -1.45
N GLU A 141 -22.59 24.39 -0.29
CA GLU A 141 -22.55 23.42 0.79
C GLU A 141 -23.35 22.16 0.42
N LYS A 142 -24.55 22.34 -0.15
CA LYS A 142 -25.36 21.22 -0.66
C LYS A 142 -24.59 20.40 -1.69
N VAL A 143 -23.98 21.05 -2.67
CA VAL A 143 -23.16 20.37 -3.70
C VAL A 143 -22.01 19.60 -3.05
N ARG A 144 -21.29 20.20 -2.10
CA ARG A 144 -20.19 19.53 -1.39
C ARG A 144 -20.66 18.29 -0.64
N ILE A 145 -21.73 18.40 0.14
CA ILE A 145 -22.29 17.27 0.91
C ILE A 145 -22.71 16.14 -0.03
N ILE A 146 -23.37 16.47 -1.15
CA ILE A 146 -23.78 15.48 -2.15
C ILE A 146 -22.56 14.76 -2.73
N THR A 147 -21.51 15.49 -3.13
CA THR A 147 -20.28 14.89 -3.66
C THR A 147 -19.63 13.94 -2.65
N GLU A 148 -19.51 14.35 -1.39
CA GLU A 148 -18.92 13.52 -0.34
C GLU A 148 -19.75 12.26 -0.06
N VAL A 149 -21.08 12.37 -0.08
CA VAL A 149 -21.97 11.20 0.05
C VAL A 149 -21.80 10.25 -1.15
N ILE A 150 -21.69 10.77 -2.37
CA ILE A 150 -21.44 9.96 -3.56
C ILE A 150 -20.09 9.24 -3.42
N ASP A 151 -19.05 9.93 -2.95
CA ASP A 151 -17.73 9.33 -2.71
C ASP A 151 -17.77 8.24 -1.62
N ASP A 152 -18.57 8.43 -0.56
CA ASP A 152 -18.81 7.42 0.48
C ASP A 152 -19.53 6.18 -0.07
N VAL A 153 -20.46 6.35 -0.99
CA VAL A 153 -21.26 5.24 -1.54
C VAL A 153 -20.50 4.51 -2.67
N MET A 154 -19.86 5.27 -3.55
CA MET A 154 -19.34 4.76 -4.83
C MET A 154 -17.82 4.85 -4.97
N GLY A 155 -17.18 5.72 -4.20
CA GLY A 155 -15.74 5.95 -4.21
C GLY A 155 -15.02 5.20 -3.09
N PHE A 156 -13.98 5.82 -2.56
CA PHE A 156 -13.21 5.36 -1.41
C PHE A 156 -13.51 6.21 -0.16
N GLY A 157 -14.69 6.82 -0.11
CA GLY A 157 -15.11 7.70 0.98
C GLY A 157 -14.28 8.98 1.04
N PRO A 158 -13.95 9.49 2.24
CA PRO A 158 -13.32 10.80 2.41
C PRO A 158 -11.93 10.93 1.75
N ILE A 159 -11.27 9.81 1.45
CA ILE A 159 -9.95 9.81 0.79
C ILE A 159 -10.03 9.85 -0.74
N THR A 160 -11.23 9.80 -1.33
CA THR A 160 -11.42 9.84 -2.79
C THR A 160 -10.75 11.05 -3.46
N PRO A 161 -10.87 12.28 -2.92
CA PRO A 161 -10.20 13.44 -3.51
C PRO A 161 -8.66 13.33 -3.47
N LEU A 162 -8.09 12.71 -2.44
CA LEU A 162 -6.64 12.53 -2.29
C LEU A 162 -6.08 11.54 -3.33
N LEU A 163 -6.87 10.53 -3.69
CA LEU A 163 -6.51 9.61 -4.76
C LEU A 163 -6.45 10.33 -6.12
N GLY A 164 -7.26 11.37 -6.32
CA GLY A 164 -7.23 12.21 -7.51
C GLY A 164 -6.05 13.21 -7.59
N ASP A 165 -5.46 13.61 -6.47
CA ASP A 165 -4.38 14.62 -6.44
C ASP A 165 -3.02 14.01 -6.84
N GLU A 166 -2.57 14.28 -8.05
CA GLU A 166 -1.33 13.71 -8.62
C GLU A 166 -0.04 14.09 -7.89
N THR A 167 -0.07 15.13 -7.05
CA THR A 167 1.11 15.53 -6.28
C THR A 167 1.31 14.70 -5.00
N ILE A 168 0.30 13.93 -4.61
CA ILE A 168 0.35 13.00 -3.47
C ILE A 168 0.96 11.67 -3.92
N THR A 169 1.94 11.19 -3.18
CA THR A 169 2.64 9.92 -3.45
C THR A 169 2.15 8.78 -2.56
N GLU A 170 1.72 9.08 -1.34
CA GLU A 170 1.24 8.09 -0.36
C GLU A 170 0.09 8.65 0.47
N ILE A 171 -0.88 7.80 0.82
CA ILE A 171 -2.01 8.11 1.70
C ILE A 171 -2.00 7.09 2.83
N MET A 172 -2.03 7.55 4.07
CA MET A 172 -1.98 6.71 5.28
C MET A 172 -3.19 7.04 6.15
N VAL A 173 -4.08 6.06 6.32
CA VAL A 173 -5.22 6.10 7.23
C VAL A 173 -4.86 5.27 8.46
N ASN A 174 -4.71 5.92 9.60
CA ASN A 174 -4.35 5.30 10.88
C ASN A 174 -5.56 5.34 11.82
N GLY A 175 -6.62 4.61 11.47
CA GLY A 175 -7.92 4.71 12.12
C GLY A 175 -8.79 5.85 11.57
N PRO A 176 -10.01 6.04 12.13
CA PRO A 176 -11.00 6.92 11.54
C PRO A 176 -10.64 8.41 11.60
N TYR A 177 -9.86 8.82 12.59
CA TYR A 177 -9.62 10.23 12.87
C TYR A 177 -8.20 10.71 12.51
N SER A 178 -7.36 9.86 11.92
CA SER A 178 -5.98 10.20 11.64
C SER A 178 -5.62 9.80 10.20
N VAL A 179 -5.57 10.80 9.31
CA VAL A 179 -5.25 10.62 7.89
C VAL A 179 -4.07 11.51 7.53
N TYR A 180 -3.01 10.90 7.02
CA TYR A 180 -1.80 11.55 6.56
C TYR A 180 -1.60 11.33 5.07
N ILE A 181 -0.88 12.24 4.45
CA ILE A 181 -0.44 12.11 3.06
C ILE A 181 1.04 12.41 2.94
N GLU A 182 1.68 11.82 1.94
CA GLU A 182 3.03 12.21 1.53
C GLU A 182 2.95 13.06 0.27
N ARG A 183 3.57 14.25 0.32
CA ARG A 183 3.69 15.18 -0.81
C ARG A 183 5.14 15.63 -0.91
N GLY A 184 5.78 15.39 -2.05
CA GLY A 184 7.19 15.78 -2.26
C GLY A 184 8.15 15.19 -1.21
N GLY A 185 7.91 13.97 -0.74
CA GLY A 185 8.75 13.29 0.26
C GLY A 185 8.52 13.75 1.71
N ARG A 186 7.49 14.56 1.98
CA ARG A 186 7.13 15.03 3.32
C ARG A 186 5.76 14.51 3.71
N ILE A 187 5.66 14.00 4.94
CA ILE A 187 4.40 13.55 5.53
C ILE A 187 3.69 14.76 6.15
N GLU A 188 2.43 14.96 5.79
CA GLU A 188 1.55 15.99 6.33
C GLU A 188 0.25 15.37 6.84
N GLU A 189 -0.24 15.85 7.98
CA GLU A 189 -1.56 15.47 8.49
C GLU A 189 -2.64 16.25 7.73
N THR A 190 -3.69 15.56 7.32
CA THR A 190 -4.83 16.16 6.62
C THR A 190 -5.95 16.54 7.59
N SER A 191 -6.90 17.35 7.15
CA SER A 191 -8.16 17.57 7.86
C SER A 191 -9.24 16.50 7.58
N ILE A 192 -8.93 15.50 6.75
CA ILE A 192 -9.88 14.47 6.34
C ILE A 192 -10.07 13.47 7.49
N ARG A 193 -11.33 13.11 7.73
CA ARG A 193 -11.74 12.19 8.80
C ARG A 193 -12.81 11.24 8.25
N PHE A 194 -12.77 10.00 8.71
CA PHE A 194 -13.87 9.06 8.56
C PHE A 194 -14.88 9.28 9.68
N ARG A 195 -16.09 8.75 9.48
CA ARG A 195 -17.19 8.85 10.45
C ARG A 195 -16.87 8.04 11.72
N ASP A 196 -16.46 6.80 11.52
CA ASP A 196 -16.20 5.84 12.58
C ASP A 196 -15.29 4.70 12.07
N VAL A 197 -14.97 3.78 12.97
CA VAL A 197 -14.17 2.58 12.69
C VAL A 197 -14.79 1.70 11.60
N ASP A 198 -16.12 1.54 11.62
CA ASP A 198 -16.84 0.70 10.66
C ASP A 198 -16.81 1.30 9.26
N HIS A 199 -16.79 2.63 9.14
CA HIS A 199 -16.62 3.32 7.87
C HIS A 199 -15.25 2.98 7.25
N VAL A 200 -14.15 3.01 8.01
CA VAL A 200 -12.84 2.60 7.49
C VAL A 200 -12.86 1.13 7.06
N ARG A 201 -13.50 0.26 7.86
CA ARG A 201 -13.65 -1.18 7.54
C ARG A 201 -14.43 -1.40 6.23
N HIS A 202 -15.54 -0.70 6.04
CA HIS A 202 -16.32 -0.78 4.80
C HIS A 202 -15.51 -0.33 3.57
N ILE A 203 -14.66 0.69 3.70
CA ILE A 203 -13.77 1.10 2.62
C ILE A 203 -12.72 0.01 2.32
N ILE A 204 -12.15 -0.62 3.35
CA ILE A 204 -11.25 -1.77 3.17
C ILE A 204 -11.96 -2.89 2.40
N ASP A 205 -13.17 -3.28 2.82
CA ASP A 205 -13.95 -4.33 2.17
C ASP A 205 -14.23 -4.01 0.71
N ARG A 206 -14.54 -2.74 0.41
CA ARG A 206 -14.75 -2.24 -0.96
C ARG A 206 -13.48 -2.32 -1.81
N ILE A 207 -12.32 -2.08 -1.23
CA ILE A 207 -11.03 -2.19 -1.93
C ILE A 207 -10.72 -3.66 -2.26
N VAL A 208 -10.93 -4.58 -1.30
CA VAL A 208 -10.50 -5.98 -1.46
C VAL A 208 -11.49 -6.87 -2.20
N SER A 209 -12.79 -6.57 -2.10
CA SER A 209 -13.87 -7.40 -2.65
C SER A 209 -13.74 -7.64 -4.17
N PRO A 210 -13.52 -6.60 -5.02
CA PRO A 210 -13.36 -6.80 -6.47
C PRO A 210 -12.11 -7.63 -6.85
N ILE A 211 -11.11 -7.68 -5.97
CA ILE A 211 -9.81 -8.36 -6.22
C ILE A 211 -9.90 -9.83 -5.83
N GLY A 212 -10.98 -10.26 -5.17
CA GLY A 212 -11.15 -11.61 -4.65
C GLY A 212 -10.25 -11.92 -3.46
N ARG A 213 -9.78 -10.88 -2.75
CA ARG A 213 -9.04 -11.02 -1.50
C ARG A 213 -10.00 -10.93 -0.31
N ARG A 214 -9.57 -11.45 0.83
CA ARG A 214 -10.34 -11.43 2.08
C ARG A 214 -9.51 -10.82 3.19
N ILE A 215 -10.18 -10.11 4.08
CA ILE A 215 -9.63 -9.58 5.32
C ILE A 215 -10.66 -9.77 6.42
N ASP A 216 -10.28 -10.53 7.44
CA ASP A 216 -11.13 -10.93 8.55
C ASP A 216 -10.25 -11.26 9.76
N ASP A 217 -10.84 -11.65 10.89
CA ASP A 217 -10.12 -11.91 12.13
C ASP A 217 -9.11 -13.07 12.00
N ALA A 218 -9.29 -13.97 11.03
CA ALA A 218 -8.34 -15.06 10.74
C ALA A 218 -7.21 -14.62 9.81
N SER A 219 -7.46 -13.65 8.93
CA SER A 219 -6.49 -13.01 8.03
C SER A 219 -6.57 -11.48 8.13
N PRO A 220 -6.07 -10.88 9.22
CA PRO A 220 -6.30 -9.46 9.55
C PRO A 220 -5.43 -8.47 8.76
N MET A 221 -4.74 -8.92 7.71
CA MET A 221 -3.93 -8.06 6.85
C MET A 221 -4.02 -8.51 5.38
N VAL A 222 -3.92 -7.56 4.46
CA VAL A 222 -4.04 -7.82 3.03
C VAL A 222 -3.24 -6.81 2.21
N ASP A 223 -2.61 -7.32 1.15
CA ASP A 223 -2.02 -6.50 0.09
C ASP A 223 -2.87 -6.61 -1.19
N ALA A 224 -3.13 -5.46 -1.80
CA ALA A 224 -4.05 -5.29 -2.92
C ALA A 224 -3.54 -4.25 -3.93
N ARG A 225 -4.20 -4.16 -5.08
CA ARG A 225 -3.98 -3.12 -6.08
C ARG A 225 -5.31 -2.48 -6.47
N LEU A 226 -5.36 -1.15 -6.47
CA LEU A 226 -6.48 -0.40 -6.98
C LEU A 226 -6.53 -0.43 -8.51
N PRO A 227 -7.69 -0.12 -9.12
CA PRO A 227 -7.84 -0.05 -10.58
C PRO A 227 -6.89 0.94 -11.27
N ASP A 228 -6.42 1.97 -10.57
CA ASP A 228 -5.45 2.96 -11.05
C ASP A 228 -4.00 2.46 -11.01
N GLY A 229 -3.75 1.24 -10.51
CA GLY A 229 -2.42 0.65 -10.35
C GLY A 229 -1.75 0.93 -8.99
N SER A 230 -2.37 1.75 -8.15
CA SER A 230 -1.87 2.06 -6.80
C SER A 230 -1.86 0.80 -5.93
N ARG A 231 -0.84 0.67 -5.07
CA ARG A 231 -0.70 -0.47 -4.15
C ARG A 231 -1.35 -0.14 -2.82
N VAL A 232 -2.13 -1.07 -2.29
CA VAL A 232 -2.81 -0.90 -1.00
C VAL A 232 -2.34 -1.97 -0.05
N ASN A 233 -2.00 -1.57 1.16
CA ASN A 233 -1.90 -2.44 2.31
C ASN A 233 -3.02 -2.05 3.28
N ALA A 234 -3.77 -3.03 3.77
CA ALA A 234 -4.78 -2.80 4.81
C ALA A 234 -4.59 -3.78 5.95
N VAL A 235 -4.81 -3.31 7.17
CA VAL A 235 -4.63 -4.06 8.42
C VAL A 235 -5.79 -3.74 9.35
N ILE A 236 -6.37 -4.76 9.97
CA ILE A 236 -7.46 -4.62 10.94
C ILE A 236 -7.03 -5.16 12.33
N PRO A 237 -7.79 -4.86 13.40
CA PRO A 237 -7.61 -5.54 14.67
C PRO A 237 -7.66 -7.08 14.51
N PRO A 238 -6.90 -7.85 15.30
CA PRO A 238 -6.12 -7.43 16.47
C PRO A 238 -4.70 -6.92 16.15
N ILE A 239 -4.25 -6.91 14.89
CA ILE A 239 -2.88 -6.48 14.54
C ILE A 239 -2.72 -4.97 14.74
N SER A 240 -3.74 -4.19 14.38
CA SER A 240 -3.75 -2.75 14.63
C SER A 240 -4.48 -2.41 15.92
N LEU A 241 -3.78 -1.74 16.84
CA LEU A 241 -4.32 -1.31 18.14
C LEU A 241 -5.18 -0.04 18.04
N VAL A 242 -5.02 0.73 16.96
CA VAL A 242 -5.72 2.01 16.75
C VAL A 242 -6.98 1.87 15.88
N GLY A 243 -7.36 0.63 15.56
CA GLY A 243 -8.43 0.31 14.62
C GLY A 243 -7.92 0.01 13.20
N PRO A 244 -8.80 -0.11 12.21
CA PRO A 244 -8.43 -0.40 10.83
C PRO A 244 -7.48 0.66 10.24
N CYS A 245 -6.43 0.21 9.57
CA CYS A 245 -5.45 1.06 8.91
C CYS A 245 -5.35 0.73 7.43
N ILE A 246 -5.09 1.75 6.62
CA ILE A 246 -4.91 1.65 5.17
C ILE A 246 -3.67 2.45 4.78
N THR A 247 -2.78 1.87 3.98
CA THR A 247 -1.69 2.58 3.33
C THR A 247 -1.81 2.39 1.83
N ILE A 248 -1.96 3.50 1.10
CA ILE A 248 -2.07 3.52 -0.35
C ILE A 248 -0.86 4.22 -0.92
N ARG A 249 -0.04 3.48 -1.67
CA ARG A 249 1.11 4.00 -2.40
C ARG A 249 0.72 4.19 -3.85
N LYS A 250 0.63 5.45 -4.26
CA LYS A 250 0.16 5.81 -5.59
C LYS A 250 1.21 5.45 -6.63
N PHE A 251 0.75 4.92 -7.77
CA PHE A 251 1.63 4.72 -8.90
C PHE A 251 1.84 6.06 -9.60
N ALA A 252 3.08 6.50 -9.78
CA ALA A 252 3.35 7.70 -10.55
C ALA A 252 2.87 7.46 -12.00
N ARG A 253 1.90 8.27 -12.46
CA ARG A 253 1.34 8.14 -13.82
C ARG A 253 2.38 8.40 -14.90
N GLU A 254 3.27 9.36 -14.64
CA GLU A 254 4.38 9.67 -15.53
C GLU A 254 5.67 9.11 -14.94
N PRO A 255 6.27 8.07 -15.56
CA PRO A 255 7.61 7.66 -15.19
C PRO A 255 8.59 8.79 -15.50
N LEU A 256 9.51 9.07 -14.57
CA LEU A 256 10.57 10.05 -14.82
C LEU A 256 11.37 9.65 -16.06
N THR A 257 11.80 10.65 -16.80
CA THR A 257 12.68 10.50 -17.96
C THR A 257 14.14 10.68 -17.57
N THR A 258 15.03 10.36 -18.49
CA THR A 258 16.47 10.66 -18.39
C THR A 258 16.72 12.14 -18.15
N ASP A 259 16.01 13.02 -18.86
CA ASP A 259 16.14 14.47 -18.71
C ASP A 259 15.70 14.95 -17.34
N ASP A 260 14.67 14.31 -16.75
CA ASP A 260 14.24 14.62 -15.40
C ASP A 260 15.32 14.25 -14.37
N LEU A 261 15.99 13.11 -14.51
CA LEU A 261 17.09 12.72 -13.61
C LEU A 261 18.28 13.66 -13.70
N ILE A 262 18.59 14.17 -14.88
CA ILE A 262 19.62 15.19 -15.08
C ILE A 262 19.19 16.52 -14.45
N ARG A 263 17.96 16.97 -14.72
CA ARG A 263 17.40 18.22 -14.17
C ARG A 263 17.36 18.22 -12.64
N LEU A 264 17.04 17.07 -12.04
CA LEU A 264 17.02 16.87 -10.59
C LEU A 264 18.43 16.70 -9.99
N GLY A 265 19.49 16.65 -10.81
CA GLY A 265 20.86 16.42 -10.36
C GLY A 265 21.10 15.02 -9.80
N THR A 266 20.24 14.05 -10.13
CA THR A 266 20.37 12.66 -9.67
C THR A 266 21.48 11.92 -10.43
N LEU A 267 21.63 12.19 -11.73
CA LEU A 267 22.68 11.66 -12.60
C LEU A 267 23.22 12.77 -13.49
N THR A 268 24.51 12.73 -13.82
CA THR A 268 25.08 13.65 -14.82
C THR A 268 24.83 13.10 -16.24
N PRO A 269 24.88 13.95 -17.29
CA PRO A 269 24.76 13.49 -18.67
C PRO A 269 25.77 12.39 -19.04
N GLU A 270 27.00 12.47 -18.54
CA GLU A 270 28.06 11.48 -18.79
C GLU A 270 27.75 10.13 -18.12
N MET A 271 27.15 10.15 -16.93
CA MET A 271 26.71 8.92 -16.26
C MET A 271 25.57 8.25 -17.02
N ILE A 272 24.66 9.03 -17.59
CA ILE A 272 23.59 8.52 -18.45
C ILE A 272 24.17 7.84 -19.69
N GLU A 273 25.10 8.48 -20.39
CA GLU A 273 25.74 7.91 -21.58
C GLU A 273 26.46 6.59 -21.26
N PHE A 274 27.19 6.55 -20.13
CA PHE A 274 27.84 5.33 -19.66
C PHE A 274 26.84 4.21 -19.37
N LEU A 275 25.73 4.53 -18.68
CA LEU A 275 24.71 3.54 -18.32
C LEU A 275 23.93 3.05 -19.53
N ASP A 276 23.64 3.91 -20.51
CA ASP A 276 23.04 3.53 -21.80
C ASP A 276 23.93 2.53 -22.55
N GLY A 277 25.24 2.81 -22.64
CA GLY A 277 26.21 1.88 -23.21
C GLY A 277 26.26 0.54 -22.45
N ALA A 278 26.22 0.58 -21.11
CA ALA A 278 26.25 -0.63 -20.27
C ALA A 278 24.98 -1.49 -20.46
N VAL A 279 23.80 -0.88 -20.57
CA VAL A 279 22.53 -1.58 -20.85
C VAL A 279 22.57 -2.23 -22.23
N LYS A 280 22.96 -1.49 -23.27
CA LYS A 280 23.08 -2.01 -24.65
C LYS A 280 24.15 -3.11 -24.78
N ALA A 281 25.20 -3.05 -23.95
CA ALA A 281 26.20 -4.10 -23.84
C ALA A 281 25.75 -5.32 -23.00
N ARG A 282 24.50 -5.32 -22.50
CA ARG A 282 23.89 -6.40 -21.70
C ARG A 282 24.66 -6.71 -20.41
N LEU A 283 25.22 -5.68 -19.78
CA LEU A 283 25.85 -5.84 -18.48
C LEU A 283 24.79 -6.01 -17.37
N ASN A 284 25.11 -6.82 -16.37
CA ASN A 284 24.26 -6.97 -15.20
C ASN A 284 24.39 -5.74 -14.30
N ILE A 285 23.29 -4.99 -14.13
CA ILE A 285 23.25 -3.76 -13.34
C ILE A 285 22.32 -3.95 -12.14
N VAL A 286 22.78 -3.57 -10.95
CA VAL A 286 22.00 -3.60 -9.72
C VAL A 286 21.89 -2.18 -9.15
N VAL A 287 20.65 -1.68 -9.05
CA VAL A 287 20.37 -0.39 -8.40
C VAL A 287 20.10 -0.62 -6.92
N SER A 288 20.90 0.01 -6.04
CA SER A 288 20.84 -0.19 -4.59
C SER A 288 20.75 1.14 -3.83
N GLY A 289 20.33 1.10 -2.56
CA GLY A 289 20.04 2.29 -1.74
C GLY A 289 18.95 2.08 -0.69
N GLY A 290 18.79 3.06 0.22
CA GLY A 290 17.79 3.03 1.29
C GLY A 290 16.34 3.12 0.80
N THR A 291 15.36 2.85 1.67
CA THR A 291 13.93 3.04 1.34
C THR A 291 13.68 4.49 0.92
N GLY A 292 12.90 4.70 -0.15
CA GLY A 292 12.61 6.04 -0.68
C GLY A 292 13.74 6.70 -1.49
N SER A 293 14.91 6.08 -1.64
CA SER A 293 16.07 6.70 -2.32
C SER A 293 16.00 6.75 -3.86
N GLY A 294 14.82 6.53 -4.46
CA GLY A 294 14.65 6.59 -5.92
C GLY A 294 15.11 5.34 -6.72
N LYS A 295 15.44 4.22 -6.07
CA LYS A 295 15.94 3.00 -6.77
C LYS A 295 15.06 2.53 -7.94
N THR A 296 13.77 2.34 -7.66
CA THR A 296 12.81 1.87 -8.67
C THR A 296 12.63 2.90 -9.78
N THR A 297 12.72 4.18 -9.43
CA THR A 297 12.69 5.28 -10.40
C THR A 297 13.87 5.21 -11.34
N THR A 298 15.11 5.12 -10.83
CA THR A 298 16.31 4.96 -11.65
C THR A 298 16.28 3.69 -12.49
N LEU A 299 15.83 2.57 -11.91
CA LEU A 299 15.69 1.30 -12.64
C LEU A 299 14.73 1.43 -13.83
N ASN A 300 13.58 2.08 -13.64
CA ASN A 300 12.60 2.30 -14.70
C ASN A 300 13.18 3.18 -15.83
N VAL A 301 13.94 4.23 -15.51
CA VAL A 301 14.62 5.04 -16.53
C VAL A 301 15.64 4.20 -17.31
N LEU A 302 16.48 3.42 -16.62
CA LEU A 302 17.46 2.56 -17.27
C LEU A 302 16.81 1.48 -18.14
N SER A 303 15.61 1.01 -17.76
CA SER A 303 14.87 0.03 -18.57
C SER A 303 14.44 0.59 -19.93
N SER A 304 14.34 1.92 -20.07
CA SER A 304 14.05 2.56 -21.36
C SER A 304 15.21 2.49 -22.37
N PHE A 305 16.43 2.16 -21.90
CA PHE A 305 17.61 1.99 -22.76
C PHE A 305 17.68 0.59 -23.40
N ILE A 306 16.83 -0.34 -22.95
CA ILE A 306 16.77 -1.69 -23.51
C ILE A 306 16.25 -1.61 -24.96
N PRO A 307 16.95 -2.18 -25.95
CA PRO A 307 16.49 -2.18 -27.34
C PRO A 307 15.11 -2.84 -27.51
N ALA A 308 14.27 -2.27 -28.39
CA ALA A 308 12.87 -2.68 -28.55
C ALA A 308 12.69 -4.09 -29.16
N ASP A 309 13.74 -4.66 -29.75
CA ASP A 309 13.77 -6.03 -30.28
C ASP A 309 14.10 -7.10 -29.22
N GLU A 310 14.40 -6.69 -27.99
CA GLU A 310 14.68 -7.60 -26.89
C GLU A 310 13.41 -8.00 -26.12
N ARG A 311 13.36 -9.26 -25.71
CA ARG A 311 12.27 -9.79 -24.89
C ARG A 311 12.53 -9.51 -23.41
N ILE A 312 11.63 -8.77 -22.78
CA ILE A 312 11.68 -8.44 -21.35
C ILE A 312 10.79 -9.39 -20.54
N VAL A 313 11.25 -9.79 -19.36
CA VAL A 313 10.48 -10.53 -18.35
C VAL A 313 10.62 -9.80 -17.01
N THR A 314 9.50 -9.43 -16.40
CA THR A 314 9.42 -8.66 -15.14
C THR A 314 8.69 -9.41 -14.05
#